data_AF-A0A6T6AUH4-F1
#
_entry.id   AF-A0A6T6AUH4-F1
#
_cell.length_a   1.000
_cell.length_b   1.000
_cell.length_c   1.000
_cell.angle_alpha   90.00
_cell.angle_beta   90.00
_cell.angle_gamma   90.00
#
_symmetry.space_group_name_H-M   'P 1'
#
loop_
_entity.id
_entity.type
_entity.pdbx_description
1 polymer ?
#
loop_
_entity_poly.entity_id
_entity_poly.type
_entity_poly.pdbx_seq_one_letter_code
_entity_poly.pdbx_strand_id
1 'polypeptide(L)'
;TWTGNTKPEIIISGELHGDERLGPHVVLAVIRLLLEKYDSDPWVRLLMDRRKIVFVPMANAIGFETSVREEVQDADHGIAIDPNRDFAFNQDPGLCMQTVTARVINELFVSHIFRLMLTFHGGTNVIGYEWGDYGHCSPSGSCSTAPDRVAMETLAKRMYSFAGGAGRFEDPYVVGDMGSTVYPVNGGMEDWAYGASWAELEPTLCVPGTLTESPYPRSRTTYRNATHRCVTYLIEAGKEKAPPEQSLGSQSPDLLMKDGVGNGHIPRNIRLTLAAIDAVEPYIFVSNITHNGKYQHQEEAIEISWHVGGGFHIDETFLQWSTLGRPTHAGATARLSEDVAFTFDGGSKWSSFRENVYLYGKQGQALYVRVLAKVDFAFSKSIGSDVPQSHLANVRFNSAWEHSNGASRVKGVEEITSPTYRVVWSGGSPFSWSEDKSKAWGDDADLVASSLGEGNGFERVSTPRLGLVIFCFLLVMGGVSLCFNIVRKTKRGTPSAAEESHDGAGEELLEKASIRQFHRRDVEEGQASSG
;
A
#
# COMPACT_ATOMS: atom_id res chain seq x y z
N THR A 1 13.69 -8.17 11.07
CA THR A 1 13.12 -8.76 9.81
C THR A 1 11.60 -8.83 9.89
N TRP A 2 10.88 -8.28 8.91
CA TRP A 2 9.41 -8.33 8.87
C TRP A 2 8.93 -9.70 8.37
N THR A 3 8.46 -10.56 9.27
CA THR A 3 7.65 -11.72 8.84
C THR A 3 6.37 -11.19 8.19
N GLY A 4 5.81 -11.85 7.16
CA GLY A 4 4.70 -11.31 6.35
C GLY A 4 3.45 -10.82 7.11
N ASN A 5 3.32 -11.16 8.39
CA ASN A 5 2.27 -10.78 9.32
C ASN A 5 2.46 -9.39 9.98
N THR A 6 3.64 -8.78 9.89
CA THR A 6 3.92 -7.47 10.51
C THR A 6 4.05 -6.33 9.51
N LYS A 7 3.90 -6.59 8.20
CA LYS A 7 4.03 -5.54 7.20
C LYS A 7 2.92 -4.50 7.37
N PRO A 8 3.22 -3.20 7.34
CA PRO A 8 2.21 -2.15 7.29
C PRO A 8 1.28 -2.35 6.09
N GLU A 9 -0.02 -2.11 6.31
CA GLU A 9 -1.06 -2.39 5.33
C GLU A 9 -1.74 -1.12 4.84
N ILE A 10 -1.96 -1.06 3.53
CA ILE A 10 -2.73 -0.04 2.82
C ILE A 10 -3.76 -0.73 1.94
N ILE A 11 -4.96 -0.16 1.88
CA ILE A 11 -6.02 -0.58 0.96
C ILE A 11 -6.28 0.53 -0.07
N ILE A 12 -6.46 0.14 -1.33
CA ILE A 12 -6.71 1.06 -2.45
C ILE A 12 -7.96 0.55 -3.18
N SER A 13 -9.05 1.32 -3.06
CA SER A 13 -10.34 1.06 -3.69
C SER A 13 -10.47 1.88 -4.97
N GLY A 14 -10.84 1.24 -6.08
CA GLY A 14 -10.97 1.88 -7.39
C GLY A 14 -12.34 2.49 -7.61
N GLU A 15 -13.42 1.84 -7.21
CA GLU A 15 -14.71 2.53 -7.16
C GLU A 15 -15.64 1.91 -6.14
N LEU A 16 -16.42 2.80 -5.53
CA LEU A 16 -17.55 2.47 -4.68
C LEU A 16 -18.88 2.81 -5.40
N HIS A 17 -18.89 3.86 -6.22
CA HIS A 17 -19.99 4.16 -7.13
C HIS A 17 -19.67 3.67 -8.55
N GLY A 18 -20.58 2.93 -9.17
CA GLY A 18 -20.29 2.27 -10.45
C GLY A 18 -20.28 3.16 -11.70
N ASP A 19 -20.77 4.39 -11.59
CA ASP A 19 -20.71 5.39 -12.66
C ASP A 19 -19.40 6.21 -12.65
N GLU A 20 -18.51 6.00 -11.68
CA GLU A 20 -17.25 6.73 -11.48
C GLU A 20 -16.05 5.95 -12.07
N ARG A 21 -15.98 6.00 -13.41
CA ARG A 21 -15.22 5.07 -14.25
C ARG A 21 -13.69 5.13 -14.12
N LEU A 22 -13.14 6.22 -13.60
CA LEU A 22 -11.70 6.45 -13.65
C LEU A 22 -10.90 5.56 -12.68
N GLY A 23 -11.40 5.40 -11.46
CA GLY A 23 -10.64 4.78 -10.39
C GLY A 23 -10.26 3.30 -10.61
N PRO A 24 -11.11 2.41 -11.17
CA PRO A 24 -10.72 1.05 -11.52
C PRO A 24 -9.53 1.00 -12.48
N HIS A 25 -9.48 1.92 -13.45
CA HIS A 25 -8.38 2.04 -14.41
C HIS A 25 -7.08 2.50 -13.73
N VAL A 26 -7.17 3.45 -12.79
CA VAL A 26 -6.02 3.89 -11.97
C VAL A 26 -5.46 2.70 -11.19
N VAL A 27 -6.32 1.96 -10.49
CA VAL A 27 -5.90 0.82 -9.66
C VAL A 27 -5.17 -0.23 -10.50
N LEU A 28 -5.73 -0.61 -11.64
CA LEU A 28 -5.10 -1.56 -12.56
C LEU A 28 -3.77 -1.03 -13.12
N ALA A 29 -3.68 0.27 -13.43
CA ALA A 29 -2.46 0.88 -13.93
C ALA A 29 -1.35 0.92 -12.86
N VAL A 30 -1.69 1.17 -11.59
CA VAL A 30 -0.75 1.07 -10.46
C VAL A 30 -0.26 -0.36 -10.29
N ILE A 31 -1.15 -1.35 -10.30
CA ILE A 31 -0.77 -2.78 -10.21
C ILE A 31 0.23 -3.13 -11.32
N ARG A 32 -0.08 -2.73 -12.56
CA ARG A 32 0.79 -2.97 -13.71
C ARG A 32 2.17 -2.33 -13.53
N LEU A 33 2.22 -1.06 -13.12
CA LEU A 33 3.49 -0.36 -12.88
C LEU A 33 4.33 -1.08 -11.81
N LEU A 34 3.70 -1.44 -10.69
CA LEU A 34 4.39 -2.10 -9.59
C LEU A 34 5.02 -3.42 -10.06
N LEU A 35 4.28 -4.23 -10.82
CA LEU A 35 4.75 -5.50 -11.37
C LEU A 35 5.88 -5.32 -12.41
N GLU A 36 5.70 -4.41 -13.36
CA GLU A 36 6.70 -4.16 -14.43
C GLU A 36 8.00 -3.57 -13.89
N LYS A 37 7.91 -2.76 -12.83
CA LYS A 37 9.07 -2.08 -12.23
C LYS A 37 9.69 -2.84 -11.05
N TYR A 38 9.06 -3.90 -10.55
CA TYR A 38 9.58 -4.66 -9.40
C TYR A 38 11.04 -5.08 -9.59
N ASP A 39 11.40 -5.55 -10.79
CA ASP A 39 12.75 -6.03 -11.03
C ASP A 39 13.79 -4.93 -11.34
N SER A 40 13.34 -3.79 -11.83
CA SER A 40 14.19 -2.75 -12.43
C SER A 40 14.27 -1.45 -11.62
N ASP A 41 13.30 -1.15 -10.75
CA ASP A 41 13.29 0.04 -9.89
C ASP A 41 13.41 -0.38 -8.41
N PRO A 42 14.56 -0.13 -7.76
CA PRO A 42 14.77 -0.48 -6.36
C PRO A 42 13.77 0.14 -5.39
N TRP A 43 13.22 1.32 -5.71
CA TRP A 43 12.20 1.96 -4.87
C TRP A 43 10.87 1.21 -4.96
N VAL A 44 10.43 0.86 -6.17
CA VAL A 44 9.21 0.05 -6.37
C VAL A 44 9.34 -1.30 -5.66
N ARG A 45 10.48 -1.97 -5.81
CA ARG A 45 10.76 -3.21 -5.07
C ARG A 45 10.63 -3.01 -3.56
N LEU A 46 11.20 -1.93 -3.03
CA LEU A 46 11.14 -1.62 -1.60
C LEU A 46 9.69 -1.43 -1.11
N LEU A 47 8.86 -0.72 -1.88
CA LEU A 47 7.44 -0.55 -1.56
C LEU A 47 6.72 -1.91 -1.49
N MET A 48 6.93 -2.77 -2.49
CA MET A 48 6.27 -4.09 -2.54
C MET A 48 6.81 -5.07 -1.49
N ASP A 49 8.11 -5.06 -1.22
CA ASP A 49 8.73 -5.98 -0.27
C ASP A 49 8.37 -5.63 1.18
N ARG A 50 8.16 -4.34 1.48
CA ARG A 50 7.95 -3.87 2.85
C ARG A 50 6.52 -3.51 3.21
N ARG A 51 5.58 -3.50 2.26
CA ARG A 51 4.15 -3.21 2.51
C ARG A 51 3.28 -4.41 2.16
N LYS A 52 2.09 -4.48 2.76
CA LYS A 52 0.98 -5.28 2.24
C LYS A 52 0.02 -4.31 1.57
N ILE A 53 -0.17 -4.46 0.26
CA ILE A 53 -1.01 -3.56 -0.52
C ILE A 53 -2.23 -4.37 -0.97
N VAL A 54 -3.41 -3.98 -0.52
CA VAL A 54 -4.68 -4.61 -0.89
C VAL A 54 -5.35 -3.72 -1.94
N PHE A 55 -5.62 -4.29 -3.11
CA PHE A 55 -6.30 -3.58 -4.19
C PHE A 55 -7.72 -4.11 -4.33
N VAL A 56 -8.70 -3.21 -4.39
CA VAL A 56 -10.10 -3.50 -4.67
C VAL A 56 -10.52 -2.65 -5.88
N PRO A 57 -10.25 -3.07 -7.13
CA PRO A 57 -10.44 -2.21 -8.29
C PRO A 57 -11.90 -1.80 -8.50
N MET A 58 -12.86 -2.70 -8.26
CA MET A 58 -14.29 -2.49 -8.49
C MET A 58 -15.06 -3.15 -7.34
N ALA A 59 -15.28 -2.42 -6.25
CA ALA A 59 -16.05 -2.96 -5.12
C ALA A 59 -17.53 -3.12 -5.53
N ASN A 60 -18.07 -2.14 -6.26
CA ASN A 60 -19.40 -2.17 -6.87
C ASN A 60 -19.34 -2.59 -8.36
N ALA A 61 -18.98 -3.85 -8.61
CA ALA A 61 -18.84 -4.37 -9.98
C ALA A 61 -20.15 -4.37 -10.79
N ILE A 62 -21.31 -4.52 -10.13
CA ILE A 62 -22.62 -4.49 -10.80
C ILE A 62 -22.97 -3.07 -11.24
N GLY A 63 -22.77 -2.08 -10.37
CA GLY A 63 -22.90 -0.68 -10.73
C GLY A 63 -21.97 -0.32 -11.89
N PHE A 64 -20.74 -0.82 -11.89
CA PHE A 64 -19.82 -0.62 -13.00
C PHE A 64 -20.34 -1.22 -14.32
N GLU A 65 -20.74 -2.48 -14.33
CA GLU A 65 -21.25 -3.10 -15.55
C GLU A 65 -22.46 -2.34 -16.12
N THR A 66 -23.32 -1.84 -15.23
CA THR A 66 -24.55 -1.12 -15.61
C THR A 66 -24.35 0.40 -15.80
N SER A 67 -23.17 0.93 -15.49
CA SER A 67 -22.87 2.37 -15.46
C SER A 67 -23.83 3.17 -14.56
N VAL A 68 -24.15 2.60 -13.39
CA VAL A 68 -25.03 3.18 -12.38
C VAL A 68 -24.25 3.41 -11.09
N ARG A 69 -24.56 4.50 -10.39
CA ARG A 69 -23.92 4.89 -9.14
C ARG A 69 -24.10 3.82 -8.05
N GLU A 70 -25.33 3.38 -7.87
CA GLU A 70 -25.75 2.46 -6.83
C GLU A 70 -25.29 1.00 -7.07
N GLU A 71 -25.30 0.17 -6.02
CA GLU A 71 -25.31 -1.29 -6.19
C GLU A 71 -26.75 -1.74 -6.47
N VAL A 72 -26.96 -2.30 -7.66
CA VAL A 72 -28.24 -2.87 -8.08
C VAL A 72 -28.33 -4.32 -7.60
N GLN A 73 -29.38 -4.66 -6.85
CA GLN A 73 -29.52 -5.98 -6.21
C GLN A 73 -30.53 -6.90 -6.89
N ASP A 74 -31.37 -6.38 -7.78
CA ASP A 74 -32.35 -7.14 -8.56
C ASP A 74 -32.28 -6.78 -10.06
N ALA A 75 -32.71 -7.72 -10.90
CA ALA A 75 -32.63 -7.55 -12.36
C ALA A 75 -33.52 -6.42 -12.89
N ASP A 76 -34.56 -6.05 -12.14
CA ASP A 76 -35.50 -5.00 -12.49
C ASP A 76 -35.08 -3.61 -11.98
N HIS A 77 -33.94 -3.51 -11.28
CA HIS A 77 -33.45 -2.29 -10.64
C HIS A 77 -34.41 -1.67 -9.60
N GLY A 78 -35.28 -2.49 -9.00
CA GLY A 78 -36.19 -2.11 -7.93
C GLY A 78 -35.49 -1.86 -6.60
N ILE A 79 -34.31 -2.46 -6.39
CA ILE A 79 -33.44 -2.22 -5.23
C ILE A 79 -32.07 -1.74 -5.72
N ALA A 80 -31.83 -0.43 -5.55
CA ALA A 80 -30.58 0.24 -5.85
C ALA A 80 -30.15 1.05 -4.60
N ILE A 81 -28.98 0.76 -4.07
CA ILE A 81 -28.48 1.34 -2.81
C ILE A 81 -27.15 2.04 -3.06
N ASP A 82 -27.01 3.29 -2.61
CA ASP A 82 -25.72 4.00 -2.64
C ASP A 82 -24.76 3.35 -1.64
N PRO A 83 -23.70 2.67 -2.09
CA PRO A 83 -22.82 1.94 -1.17
C PRO A 83 -22.01 2.89 -0.28
N ASN A 84 -21.81 4.15 -0.67
CA ASN A 84 -21.14 5.14 0.20
C ASN A 84 -22.10 5.84 1.17
N ARG A 85 -23.29 5.26 1.41
CA ARG A 85 -24.19 5.58 2.52
C ARG A 85 -24.47 4.36 3.41
N ASP A 86 -23.82 3.24 3.12
CA ASP A 86 -24.16 1.93 3.65
C ASP A 86 -23.21 1.44 4.76
N PHE A 87 -22.30 2.30 5.23
CA PHE A 87 -21.36 1.94 6.29
C PHE A 87 -21.88 2.26 7.68
N ALA A 88 -21.36 1.54 8.68
CA ALA A 88 -21.84 1.57 10.06
C ALA A 88 -21.22 2.74 10.86
N PHE A 89 -21.39 3.97 10.38
CA PHE A 89 -20.86 5.16 11.04
C PHE A 89 -21.82 6.34 10.85
N ASN A 90 -22.30 6.89 11.97
CA ASN A 90 -23.34 7.93 11.96
C ASN A 90 -24.54 7.53 11.08
N GLN A 91 -25.00 6.29 11.22
CA GLN A 91 -26.03 5.71 10.36
C GLN A 91 -27.06 4.93 11.18
N ASP A 92 -28.28 4.86 10.67
CA ASP A 92 -29.34 4.06 11.27
C ASP A 92 -29.01 2.57 11.13
N PRO A 93 -29.28 1.74 12.18
CA PRO A 93 -29.01 0.31 12.13
C PRO A 93 -29.64 -0.41 10.94
N GLY A 94 -30.82 0.03 10.49
CA GLY A 94 -31.54 -0.53 9.35
C GLY A 94 -31.09 0.00 7.99
N LEU A 95 -30.05 0.84 7.91
CA LEU A 95 -29.58 1.49 6.68
C LEU A 95 -28.10 1.20 6.37
N CYS A 96 -27.47 0.26 7.08
CA CYS A 96 -26.08 -0.11 6.86
C CYS A 96 -25.88 -1.61 6.61
N MET A 97 -24.80 -1.94 5.90
CA MET A 97 -24.44 -3.27 5.40
C MET A 97 -25.53 -3.91 4.54
N GLN A 98 -26.27 -3.11 3.78
CA GLN A 98 -27.28 -3.56 2.83
C GLN A 98 -26.66 -4.12 1.55
N THR A 99 -25.48 -3.66 1.15
CA THR A 99 -24.82 -4.00 -0.10
C THR A 99 -23.78 -5.09 0.08
N VAL A 100 -23.53 -5.89 -0.96
CA VAL A 100 -22.36 -6.78 -1.01
C VAL A 100 -21.09 -5.95 -0.99
N THR A 101 -21.10 -4.81 -1.69
CA THR A 101 -20.01 -3.82 -1.74
C THR A 101 -19.54 -3.42 -0.33
N ALA A 102 -20.43 -2.89 0.52
CA ALA A 102 -20.07 -2.48 1.88
C ALA A 102 -19.66 -3.68 2.75
N ARG A 103 -20.36 -4.82 2.63
CA ARG A 103 -20.00 -6.05 3.37
C ARG A 103 -18.60 -6.53 3.03
N VAL A 104 -18.19 -6.56 1.76
CA VAL A 104 -16.84 -6.99 1.34
C VAL A 104 -15.78 -6.08 1.95
N ILE A 105 -15.96 -4.76 1.89
CA ILE A 105 -15.03 -3.81 2.50
C ILE A 105 -15.00 -3.98 4.03
N ASN A 106 -16.17 -4.17 4.67
CA ASN A 106 -16.24 -4.45 6.10
C ASN A 106 -15.48 -5.72 6.50
N GLU A 107 -15.63 -6.81 5.75
CA GLU A 107 -14.91 -8.06 5.99
C GLU A 107 -13.39 -7.89 5.92
N LEU A 108 -12.90 -7.05 5.00
CA LEU A 108 -11.48 -6.69 4.91
C LEU A 108 -11.04 -5.92 6.17
N PHE A 109 -11.76 -4.87 6.58
CA PHE A 109 -11.39 -4.09 7.76
C PHE A 109 -11.52 -4.86 9.08
N VAL A 110 -12.47 -5.79 9.19
CA VAL A 110 -12.60 -6.68 10.35
C VAL A 110 -11.43 -7.67 10.43
N SER A 111 -10.80 -8.03 9.30
CA SER A 111 -9.74 -9.05 9.24
C SER A 111 -8.32 -8.48 9.20
N HIS A 112 -8.17 -7.18 8.94
CA HIS A 112 -6.88 -6.50 8.73
C HIS A 112 -6.67 -5.35 9.72
N ILE A 113 -5.46 -4.77 9.69
CA ILE A 113 -5.14 -3.47 10.33
C ILE A 113 -4.59 -2.55 9.23
N PHE A 114 -5.48 -1.82 8.56
CA PHE A 114 -5.09 -0.81 7.58
C PHE A 114 -4.66 0.48 8.28
N ARG A 115 -3.50 1.02 7.87
CA ARG A 115 -3.03 2.33 8.35
C ARG A 115 -3.55 3.47 7.47
N LEU A 116 -3.70 3.18 6.17
CA LEU A 116 -4.04 4.14 5.14
C LEU A 116 -5.01 3.51 4.14
N MET A 117 -5.99 4.28 3.68
CA MET A 117 -6.88 3.93 2.58
C MET A 117 -6.88 5.04 1.53
N LEU A 118 -6.86 4.66 0.25
CA LEU A 118 -7.29 5.52 -0.84
C LEU A 118 -8.57 4.94 -1.42
N THR A 119 -9.59 5.77 -1.64
CA THR A 119 -10.78 5.39 -2.40
C THR A 119 -10.99 6.39 -3.52
N PHE A 120 -11.03 5.89 -4.76
CA PHE A 120 -11.24 6.73 -5.93
C PHE A 120 -12.74 6.91 -6.19
N HIS A 121 -13.11 8.17 -6.37
CA HIS A 121 -14.42 8.68 -6.73
C HIS A 121 -14.31 9.57 -7.98
N GLY A 122 -15.43 10.10 -8.45
CA GLY A 122 -15.45 11.08 -9.55
C GLY A 122 -16.67 12.00 -9.50
N GLY A 123 -16.53 13.15 -10.15
CA GLY A 123 -17.55 14.21 -10.14
C GLY A 123 -17.05 15.54 -9.56
N THR A 124 -15.89 15.55 -8.90
CA THR A 124 -15.14 16.78 -8.58
C THR A 124 -13.62 16.51 -8.59
N ASN A 125 -12.79 17.43 -8.10
CA ASN A 125 -11.33 17.35 -8.15
C ASN A 125 -10.71 17.64 -6.77
N VAL A 126 -10.78 16.65 -5.88
CA VAL A 126 -10.48 16.79 -4.45
C VAL A 126 -9.63 15.62 -3.92
N ILE A 127 -8.67 15.93 -3.06
CA ILE A 127 -8.07 14.98 -2.10
C ILE A 127 -8.68 15.31 -0.74
N GLY A 128 -9.73 14.57 -0.40
CA GLY A 128 -10.52 14.76 0.81
C GLY A 128 -10.02 13.86 1.93
N TYR A 129 -9.99 14.34 3.15
CA TYR A 129 -9.73 13.56 4.38
C TYR A 129 -10.79 13.86 5.44
N GLU A 130 -10.71 13.21 6.60
CA GLU A 130 -11.72 13.30 7.63
C GLU A 130 -11.80 14.69 8.28
N TRP A 131 -12.98 15.20 8.61
CA TRP A 131 -14.27 14.50 8.61
C TRP A 131 -15.12 14.78 7.37
N GLY A 132 -15.99 13.83 7.05
CA GLY A 132 -17.03 13.94 6.02
C GLY A 132 -18.44 13.64 6.53
N ASP A 133 -18.66 13.50 7.83
CA ASP A 133 -19.94 13.06 8.40
C ASP A 133 -20.71 14.16 9.13
N TYR A 134 -22.03 14.00 9.28
CA TYR A 134 -22.89 14.98 9.96
C TYR A 134 -22.70 15.09 11.48
N GLY A 135 -22.00 14.15 12.12
CA GLY A 135 -21.68 14.19 13.54
C GLY A 135 -20.53 15.15 13.84
N HIS A 136 -19.66 15.37 12.86
CA HIS A 136 -18.52 16.28 12.95
C HIS A 136 -18.66 17.53 12.08
N CYS A 137 -19.57 17.51 11.09
CA CYS A 137 -19.77 18.59 10.13
C CYS A 137 -21.21 19.11 10.15
N SER A 138 -21.37 20.43 10.03
CA SER A 138 -22.69 21.03 9.83
C SER A 138 -23.19 20.80 8.40
N PRO A 139 -24.52 20.87 8.15
CA PRO A 139 -25.07 20.84 6.79
C PRO A 139 -24.55 21.94 5.87
N SER A 140 -23.95 23.00 6.42
CA SER A 140 -23.30 24.07 5.65
C SER A 140 -21.83 23.79 5.33
N GLY A 141 -21.31 22.60 5.65
CA GLY A 141 -19.93 22.17 5.37
C GLY A 141 -18.89 22.66 6.37
N SER A 142 -19.28 23.16 7.55
CA SER A 142 -18.31 23.53 8.59
C SER A 142 -18.00 22.31 9.46
N CYS A 143 -16.77 21.84 9.45
CA CYS A 143 -16.34 20.65 10.18
C CYS A 143 -15.50 20.97 11.42
N SER A 144 -15.64 20.14 12.45
CA SER A 144 -14.68 20.05 13.54
C SER A 144 -13.35 19.49 13.04
N THR A 145 -12.26 19.80 13.74
CA THR A 145 -10.93 19.30 13.37
C THR A 145 -10.79 17.84 13.77
N ALA A 146 -10.38 16.99 12.83
CA ALA A 146 -10.00 15.62 13.15
C ALA A 146 -8.71 15.59 13.99
N PRO A 147 -8.59 14.70 15.00
CA PRO A 147 -7.38 14.60 15.84
C PRO A 147 -6.08 14.37 15.05
N ASP A 148 -6.18 13.68 13.91
CA ASP A 148 -5.06 13.35 13.03
C ASP A 148 -4.86 14.37 11.88
N ARG A 149 -5.58 15.51 11.88
CA ARG A 149 -5.59 16.50 10.78
C ARG A 149 -4.18 16.90 10.31
N VAL A 150 -3.23 17.06 11.22
CA VAL A 150 -1.85 17.47 10.87
C VAL A 150 -1.13 16.40 10.04
N ALA A 151 -1.31 15.12 10.37
CA ALA A 151 -0.78 14.01 9.57
C ALA A 151 -1.54 13.90 8.24
N MET A 152 -2.87 14.03 8.29
CA MET A 152 -3.75 13.98 7.11
C MET A 152 -3.41 15.06 6.09
N GLU A 153 -3.30 16.32 6.50
CA GLU A 153 -2.95 17.43 5.62
C GLU A 153 -1.55 17.30 5.04
N THR A 154 -0.59 16.85 5.85
CA THR A 154 0.80 16.70 5.40
C THR A 154 0.91 15.66 4.29
N LEU A 155 0.28 14.51 4.49
CA LEU A 155 0.25 13.47 3.45
C LEU A 155 -0.64 13.89 2.26
N ALA A 156 -1.75 14.59 2.46
CA ALA A 156 -2.56 15.12 1.37
C ALA A 156 -1.77 16.11 0.50
N LYS A 157 -1.02 17.03 1.11
CA LYS A 157 -0.14 17.99 0.41
C LYS A 157 1.01 17.30 -0.33
N ARG A 158 1.55 16.22 0.25
CA ARG A 158 2.51 15.34 -0.44
C ARG A 158 1.88 14.69 -1.68
N MET A 159 0.71 14.06 -1.53
CA MET A 159 -0.04 13.46 -2.63
C MET A 159 -0.39 14.47 -3.73
N TYR A 160 -0.89 15.64 -3.35
CA TYR A 160 -1.16 16.78 -4.24
C TYR A 160 0.08 17.15 -5.06
N SER A 161 1.23 17.28 -4.40
CA SER A 161 2.48 17.69 -5.04
C SER A 161 3.00 16.64 -6.03
N PHE A 162 2.80 15.35 -5.72
CA PHE A 162 3.18 14.23 -6.60
C PHE A 162 2.22 14.07 -7.77
N ALA A 163 0.92 14.28 -7.54
CA ALA A 163 -0.08 14.19 -8.58
C ALA A 163 0.15 15.27 -9.64
N GLY A 164 0.23 16.54 -9.22
CA GLY A 164 0.08 17.69 -10.11
C GLY A 164 -1.29 17.72 -10.79
N GLY A 165 -1.40 18.47 -11.89
CA GLY A 165 -2.59 18.45 -12.74
C GLY A 165 -2.67 17.22 -13.65
N ALA A 166 -3.82 16.99 -14.28
CA ALA A 166 -3.98 16.00 -15.35
C ALA A 166 -3.50 16.60 -16.69
N GLY A 167 -2.23 17.02 -16.75
CA GLY A 167 -1.70 17.78 -17.89
C GLY A 167 -2.51 19.05 -18.14
N ARG A 168 -3.00 19.23 -19.37
CA ARG A 168 -3.86 20.36 -19.76
C ARG A 168 -5.35 20.13 -19.49
N PHE A 169 -5.74 18.94 -19.03
CA PHE A 169 -7.14 18.52 -18.96
C PHE A 169 -7.78 18.91 -17.64
N GLU A 170 -7.00 19.00 -16.56
CA GLU A 170 -7.53 19.39 -15.26
C GLU A 170 -6.44 19.97 -14.35
N ASP A 171 -6.84 20.96 -13.57
CA ASP A 171 -6.00 21.63 -12.57
C ASP A 171 -5.57 20.67 -11.45
N PRO A 172 -4.52 21.02 -10.69
CA PRO A 172 -4.17 20.33 -9.47
C PRO A 172 -5.35 20.21 -8.48
N TYR A 173 -5.33 19.15 -7.66
CA TYR A 173 -6.40 18.84 -6.70
C TYR A 173 -6.62 19.95 -5.67
N VAL A 174 -7.86 20.14 -5.23
CA VAL A 174 -8.14 20.84 -3.97
C VAL A 174 -7.91 19.87 -2.81
N VAL A 175 -7.35 20.36 -1.70
CA VAL A 175 -7.06 19.55 -0.50
C VAL A 175 -7.86 20.11 0.67
N GLY A 176 -8.56 19.26 1.42
CA GLY A 176 -9.28 19.67 2.62
C GLY A 176 -10.07 18.54 3.26
N ASP A 177 -10.82 18.85 4.32
CA ASP A 177 -11.76 17.91 4.90
C ASP A 177 -12.92 17.65 3.91
N MET A 178 -13.43 16.42 3.89
CA MET A 178 -14.47 15.99 2.95
C MET A 178 -15.77 16.79 3.13
N GLY A 179 -16.15 17.12 4.37
CA GLY A 179 -17.40 17.83 4.62
C GLY A 179 -17.40 19.26 4.07
N SER A 180 -16.27 19.97 4.09
CA SER A 180 -16.15 21.32 3.55
C SER A 180 -15.82 21.38 2.06
N THR A 181 -15.05 20.40 1.55
CA THR A 181 -14.58 20.39 0.15
C THR A 181 -15.48 19.61 -0.80
N VAL A 182 -16.29 18.67 -0.27
CA VAL A 182 -17.28 17.89 -1.00
C VAL A 182 -18.66 18.23 -0.44
N TYR A 183 -19.11 17.50 0.59
CA TYR A 183 -20.31 17.76 1.41
C TYR A 183 -20.44 16.64 2.46
N PRO A 184 -21.10 16.89 3.61
CA PRO A 184 -21.26 15.87 4.65
C PRO A 184 -22.30 14.78 4.31
N VAL A 185 -22.06 13.56 4.82
CA VAL A 185 -22.89 12.37 4.56
C VAL A 185 -23.08 11.51 5.81
N ASN A 186 -24.09 10.63 5.82
CA ASN A 186 -24.22 9.56 6.82
C ASN A 186 -23.80 8.23 6.19
N GLY A 187 -23.17 7.35 6.97
CA GLY A 187 -22.75 6.03 6.50
C GLY A 187 -21.69 6.04 5.41
N GLY A 188 -20.86 7.09 5.35
CA GLY A 188 -19.69 7.16 4.46
C GLY A 188 -18.63 6.14 4.84
N MET A 189 -17.99 5.53 3.84
CA MET A 189 -16.92 4.55 4.01
C MET A 189 -15.70 5.19 4.70
N GLU A 190 -15.42 6.44 4.40
CA GLU A 190 -14.17 7.10 4.77
C GLU A 190 -14.12 7.38 6.28
N ASP A 191 -15.14 8.05 6.81
CA ASP A 191 -15.25 8.29 8.24
C ASP A 191 -15.47 6.98 9.03
N TRP A 192 -16.14 5.98 8.43
CA TRP A 192 -16.25 4.65 9.02
C TRP A 192 -14.89 3.95 9.17
N ALA A 193 -14.05 3.98 8.14
CA ALA A 193 -12.72 3.38 8.15
C ALA A 193 -11.78 4.06 9.16
N TYR A 194 -11.98 5.36 9.41
CA TYR A 194 -11.19 6.12 10.35
C TYR A 194 -11.71 6.05 11.79
N GLY A 195 -13.02 6.18 12.00
CA GLY A 195 -13.61 6.50 13.30
C GLY A 195 -14.40 5.38 13.97
N ALA A 196 -14.85 4.34 13.25
CA ALA A 196 -15.91 3.46 13.76
C ALA A 196 -15.55 2.63 15.01
N SER A 197 -14.28 2.54 15.41
CA SER A 197 -13.88 1.84 16.63
C SER A 197 -13.59 2.72 17.84
N TRP A 198 -13.57 4.05 17.67
CA TRP A 198 -13.06 4.94 18.72
C TRP A 198 -13.72 6.31 18.79
N ALA A 199 -14.29 6.82 17.69
CA ALA A 199 -14.97 8.10 17.72
C ALA A 199 -16.11 8.03 18.73
N GLU A 200 -16.33 9.11 19.48
CA GLU A 200 -17.34 9.21 20.55
C GLU A 200 -18.78 9.31 20.00
N LEU A 201 -19.09 8.53 18.97
CA LEU A 201 -20.43 8.34 18.43
C LEU A 201 -20.98 7.00 18.93
N GLU A 202 -22.30 6.92 19.10
CA GLU A 202 -22.96 5.67 19.45
C GLU A 202 -22.65 4.60 18.40
N PRO A 203 -22.10 3.42 18.77
CA PRO A 203 -21.76 2.39 17.80
C PRO A 203 -22.98 1.94 16.99
N THR A 204 -22.94 2.13 15.67
CA THR A 204 -24.00 1.62 14.78
C THR A 204 -23.87 0.11 14.62
N LEU A 205 -24.79 -0.64 15.22
CA LEU A 205 -24.85 -2.09 15.04
C LEU A 205 -25.89 -2.46 13.98
N CYS A 206 -25.42 -2.64 12.74
CA CYS A 206 -26.29 -2.89 11.58
C CYS A 206 -27.22 -4.10 11.72
N VAL A 207 -28.42 -3.94 11.17
CA VAL A 207 -29.48 -4.94 11.01
C VAL A 207 -29.98 -4.82 9.56
N PRO A 208 -29.21 -5.31 8.58
CA PRO A 208 -29.56 -5.14 7.17
C PRO A 208 -30.83 -5.89 6.80
N GLY A 209 -31.64 -5.28 5.93
CA GLY A 209 -32.92 -5.80 5.45
C GLY A 209 -32.80 -6.52 4.10
N THR A 210 -31.65 -6.42 3.43
CA THR A 210 -31.35 -7.06 2.14
C THR A 210 -30.55 -8.36 2.30
N LEU A 211 -30.51 -9.15 1.22
CA LEU A 211 -29.74 -10.40 1.15
C LEU A 211 -30.12 -11.37 2.28
N THR A 212 -31.42 -11.47 2.58
CA THR A 212 -31.98 -12.14 3.76
C THR A 212 -31.81 -13.67 3.76
N GLU A 213 -31.54 -14.27 2.59
CA GLU A 213 -31.20 -15.69 2.49
C GLU A 213 -29.89 -16.04 3.21
N SER A 214 -28.99 -15.07 3.35
CA SER A 214 -27.76 -15.16 4.13
C SER A 214 -27.57 -13.89 4.96
N PRO A 215 -28.27 -13.77 6.11
CA PRO A 215 -28.26 -12.58 6.94
C PRO A 215 -26.85 -12.20 7.36
N TYR A 216 -26.51 -10.92 7.27
CA TYR A 216 -25.22 -10.43 7.73
C TYR A 216 -25.23 -10.31 9.26
N PRO A 217 -24.34 -11.02 9.99
CA PRO A 217 -24.42 -11.05 11.44
C PRO A 217 -24.10 -9.68 12.05
N ARG A 218 -24.93 -9.23 13.01
CA ARG A 218 -24.71 -7.99 13.77
C ARG A 218 -23.34 -7.93 14.48
N SER A 219 -22.77 -9.08 14.82
CA SER A 219 -21.43 -9.16 15.40
C SER A 219 -20.31 -8.75 14.42
N ARG A 220 -20.57 -8.74 13.11
CA ARG A 220 -19.61 -8.27 12.09
C ARG A 220 -19.48 -6.75 12.05
N THR A 221 -20.39 -6.01 12.69
CA THR A 221 -20.35 -4.55 12.81
C THR A 221 -20.03 -4.10 14.23
N THR A 222 -19.50 -5.00 15.05
CA THR A 222 -18.93 -4.67 16.37
C THR A 222 -17.43 -4.52 16.23
N TYR A 223 -16.96 -3.27 16.17
CA TYR A 223 -15.55 -2.98 15.90
C TYR A 223 -14.72 -2.94 17.17
N ARG A 224 -13.48 -3.41 17.04
CA ARG A 224 -12.50 -3.40 18.13
C ARG A 224 -11.59 -2.21 17.98
N ASN A 225 -11.04 -1.76 19.09
CA ASN A 225 -10.09 -0.66 19.15
C ASN A 225 -8.83 -0.83 18.25
N ALA A 226 -8.54 -2.04 17.77
CA ALA A 226 -7.42 -2.33 16.85
C ALA A 226 -7.79 -2.21 15.35
N THR A 227 -9.06 -1.95 15.03
CA THR A 227 -9.58 -1.86 13.66
C THR A 227 -10.19 -0.47 13.46
N HIS A 228 -10.49 -0.07 12.22
CA HIS A 228 -11.19 1.20 11.94
C HIS A 228 -10.51 2.42 12.62
N ARG A 229 -9.20 2.51 12.42
CA ARG A 229 -8.29 3.60 12.81
C ARG A 229 -7.41 3.96 11.61
N CYS A 230 -8.01 3.86 10.43
CA CYS A 230 -7.34 3.99 9.13
C CYS A 230 -7.54 5.41 8.64
N VAL A 231 -6.46 6.15 8.40
CA VAL A 231 -6.60 7.43 7.70
C VAL A 231 -7.08 7.14 6.29
N THR A 232 -8.13 7.81 5.86
CA THR A 232 -8.74 7.59 4.56
C THR A 232 -8.70 8.84 3.72
N TYR A 233 -8.32 8.67 2.46
CA TYR A 233 -8.48 9.73 1.47
C TYR A 233 -9.53 9.35 0.43
N LEU A 234 -10.53 10.21 0.32
CA LEU A 234 -11.46 10.26 -0.78
C LEU A 234 -10.80 11.04 -1.92
N ILE A 235 -10.48 10.35 -3.01
CA ILE A 235 -9.87 10.95 -4.19
C ILE A 235 -10.96 11.14 -5.25
N GLU A 236 -11.55 12.33 -5.29
CA GLU A 236 -12.42 12.75 -6.40
C GLU A 236 -11.55 13.01 -7.61
N ALA A 237 -11.39 11.97 -8.44
CA ALA A 237 -10.29 11.83 -9.38
C ALA A 237 -10.46 12.62 -10.68
N GLY A 238 -11.52 13.43 -10.79
CA GLY A 238 -11.79 14.35 -11.87
C GLY A 238 -13.23 14.84 -11.89
N LYS A 239 -13.45 16.07 -12.38
CA LYS A 239 -14.76 16.72 -12.48
C LYS A 239 -15.77 15.91 -13.30
N GLU A 240 -15.30 15.13 -14.26
CA GLU A 240 -16.13 14.18 -15.00
C GLU A 240 -16.02 12.79 -14.35
N LYS A 241 -17.17 12.17 -14.09
CA LYS A 241 -17.24 10.79 -13.60
C LYS A 241 -16.67 9.77 -14.59
N ALA A 242 -16.74 10.08 -15.88
CA ALA A 242 -16.23 9.28 -16.98
C ALA A 242 -15.45 10.16 -17.97
N PRO A 243 -14.23 10.59 -17.61
CA PRO A 243 -13.48 11.53 -18.44
C PRO A 243 -13.15 10.92 -19.80
N PRO A 244 -13.07 11.73 -20.89
CA PRO A 244 -12.87 11.24 -22.24
C PRO A 244 -11.49 10.59 -22.39
N GLU A 245 -11.37 9.56 -23.22
CA GLU A 245 -10.15 8.75 -23.40
C GLU A 245 -8.89 9.60 -23.63
N GLN A 246 -9.00 10.68 -24.42
CA GLN A 246 -7.90 11.59 -24.72
C GLN A 246 -7.29 12.31 -23.49
N SER A 247 -8.03 12.38 -22.38
CA SER A 247 -7.60 13.01 -21.13
C SER A 247 -6.91 12.05 -20.16
N LEU A 248 -7.01 10.73 -20.40
CA LEU A 248 -6.49 9.70 -19.50
C LEU A 248 -4.96 9.72 -19.41
N GLY A 249 -4.28 10.24 -20.45
CA GLY A 249 -2.83 10.23 -20.57
C GLY A 249 -2.31 8.97 -21.27
N SER A 250 -1.00 8.78 -21.28
CA SER A 250 -0.36 7.65 -21.97
C SER A 250 0.74 6.99 -21.13
N GLN A 251 1.10 5.76 -21.54
CA GLN A 251 2.24 5.04 -20.97
C GLN A 251 3.53 5.60 -21.56
N SER A 252 4.08 6.62 -20.89
CA SER A 252 5.34 7.27 -21.25
C SER A 252 6.46 6.85 -20.31
N PRO A 253 7.74 6.85 -20.74
CA PRO A 253 8.88 6.74 -19.83
C PRO A 253 8.86 7.79 -18.70
N ASP A 254 8.25 8.95 -18.96
CA ASP A 254 8.15 10.07 -18.03
C ASP A 254 6.90 10.01 -17.14
N LEU A 255 6.24 8.85 -17.04
CA LEU A 255 4.99 8.66 -16.26
C LEU A 255 5.07 9.19 -14.82
N LEU A 256 6.25 9.10 -14.20
CA LEU A 256 6.48 9.57 -12.83
C LEU A 256 6.84 11.06 -12.75
N MET A 257 6.96 11.78 -13.87
CA MET A 257 7.19 13.22 -13.91
C MET A 257 5.85 13.96 -14.09
N LYS A 258 5.55 14.91 -13.20
CA LYS A 258 4.28 15.67 -13.23
C LYS A 258 4.07 16.44 -14.54
N ASP A 259 5.15 16.94 -15.14
CA ASP A 259 5.13 17.68 -16.41
C ASP A 259 5.68 16.84 -17.58
N GLY A 260 5.77 15.53 -17.38
CA GLY A 260 6.25 14.58 -18.36
C GLY A 260 5.32 14.45 -19.57
N VAL A 261 5.90 14.02 -20.69
CA VAL A 261 5.13 13.71 -21.90
C VAL A 261 4.10 12.62 -21.58
N GLY A 262 2.85 12.81 -22.00
CA GLY A 262 1.78 11.84 -21.76
C GLY A 262 1.04 11.99 -20.44
N ASN A 263 1.26 13.08 -19.68
CA ASN A 263 0.51 13.34 -18.45
C ASN A 263 -1.02 13.44 -18.70
N GLY A 264 -1.81 13.00 -17.73
CA GLY A 264 -3.28 12.92 -17.77
C GLY A 264 -3.84 12.35 -16.46
N HIS A 265 -5.12 11.98 -16.45
CA HIS A 265 -5.80 11.49 -15.24
C HIS A 265 -5.16 10.21 -14.66
N ILE A 266 -4.72 9.26 -15.49
CA ILE A 266 -4.09 8.03 -15.03
C ILE A 266 -2.68 8.28 -14.46
N PRO A 267 -1.73 8.91 -15.20
CA PRO A 267 -0.40 9.22 -14.68
C PRO A 267 -0.39 9.98 -13.35
N ARG A 268 -1.22 11.02 -13.19
CA ARG A 268 -1.25 11.79 -11.93
C ARG A 268 -1.69 10.94 -10.75
N ASN A 269 -2.69 10.07 -10.95
CA ASN A 269 -3.23 9.24 -9.88
C ASN A 269 -2.32 8.04 -9.58
N ILE A 270 -1.50 7.58 -10.54
CA ILE A 270 -0.39 6.67 -10.26
C ILE A 270 0.62 7.33 -9.30
N ARG A 271 1.06 8.56 -9.60
CA ARG A 271 2.02 9.28 -8.75
C ARG A 271 1.47 9.53 -7.35
N LEU A 272 0.20 9.96 -7.26
CA LEU A 272 -0.52 10.11 -6.00
C LEU A 272 -0.52 8.81 -5.19
N THR A 273 -0.89 7.70 -5.83
CA THR A 273 -0.98 6.38 -5.16
C THR A 273 0.39 5.91 -4.68
N LEU A 274 1.45 6.10 -5.47
CA LEU A 274 2.81 5.76 -5.04
C LEU A 274 3.29 6.62 -3.85
N ALA A 275 2.90 7.90 -3.80
CA ALA A 275 3.19 8.76 -2.65
C ALA A 275 2.50 8.26 -1.38
N ALA A 276 1.25 7.81 -1.48
CA ALA A 276 0.51 7.19 -0.38
C ALA A 276 1.17 5.88 0.09
N ILE A 277 1.50 4.97 -0.84
CA ILE A 277 2.16 3.69 -0.53
C ILE A 277 3.51 3.90 0.17
N ASP A 278 4.31 4.88 -0.29
CA ASP A 278 5.58 5.23 0.33
C ASP A 278 5.37 5.72 1.78
N ALA A 279 4.37 6.56 1.99
CA ALA A 279 4.05 7.16 3.29
C ALA A 279 3.30 6.23 4.27
N VAL A 280 3.13 4.94 3.99
CA VAL A 280 2.50 4.02 4.97
C VAL A 280 3.45 3.76 6.15
N GLU A 281 4.76 3.76 5.92
CA GLU A 281 5.77 3.59 6.97
C GLU A 281 7.14 4.11 6.51
N PRO A 282 7.97 4.68 7.41
CA PRO A 282 9.34 5.05 7.10
C PRO A 282 10.26 3.87 6.76
N TYR A 283 11.36 4.15 6.06
CA TYR A 283 12.42 3.17 5.79
C TYR A 283 13.78 3.81 5.56
N ILE A 284 14.82 2.99 5.71
CA ILE A 284 16.19 3.32 5.32
C ILE A 284 16.65 2.37 4.21
N PHE A 285 17.30 2.94 3.19
CA PHE A 285 17.93 2.21 2.10
C PHE A 285 19.40 2.64 1.98
N VAL A 286 20.33 1.72 2.23
CA VAL A 286 21.76 1.95 1.99
C VAL A 286 22.04 1.73 0.51
N SER A 287 22.35 2.80 -0.20
CA SER A 287 22.48 2.79 -1.66
C SER A 287 23.88 2.45 -2.12
N ASN A 288 24.91 2.85 -1.36
CA ASN A 288 26.28 2.63 -1.77
C ASN A 288 27.25 2.54 -0.59
N ILE A 289 28.28 1.71 -0.76
CA ILE A 289 29.44 1.63 0.14
C ILE A 289 30.67 1.59 -0.76
N THR A 290 31.41 2.69 -0.82
CA THR A 290 32.54 2.88 -1.75
C THR A 290 33.79 3.36 -1.05
N HIS A 291 34.94 3.02 -1.61
CA HIS A 291 36.22 3.52 -1.14
C HIS A 291 36.50 4.92 -1.70
N ASN A 292 36.81 5.88 -0.84
CA ASN A 292 36.98 7.28 -1.20
C ASN A 292 38.45 7.71 -1.33
N GLY A 293 39.35 6.77 -1.58
CA GLY A 293 40.78 7.04 -1.71
C GLY A 293 41.46 7.33 -0.38
N LYS A 294 42.74 7.74 -0.44
CA LYS A 294 43.49 8.19 0.74
C LYS A 294 43.23 9.66 0.99
N TYR A 295 42.46 10.00 2.02
CA TYR A 295 42.43 11.36 2.55
C TYR A 295 43.57 11.55 3.55
N GLN A 296 43.94 12.81 3.80
CA GLN A 296 45.17 13.26 4.49
C GLN A 296 45.71 12.27 5.54
N HIS A 297 47.02 12.00 5.49
CA HIS A 297 47.78 11.11 6.43
C HIS A 297 47.74 9.58 6.20
N GLN A 298 47.60 9.09 4.96
CA GLN A 298 47.57 7.65 4.62
C GLN A 298 46.33 6.89 5.12
N GLU A 299 45.26 7.60 5.44
CA GLU A 299 44.01 7.01 5.93
C GLU A 299 43.13 6.55 4.76
N GLU A 300 42.65 5.32 4.81
CA GLU A 300 41.63 4.84 3.87
C GLU A 300 40.24 5.17 4.40
N ALA A 301 39.46 5.90 3.59
CA ALA A 301 38.08 6.26 3.89
C ALA A 301 37.11 5.39 3.11
N ILE A 302 36.12 4.83 3.80
CA ILE A 302 34.96 4.19 3.17
C ILE A 302 33.79 5.16 3.28
N GLU A 303 33.28 5.63 2.16
CA GLU A 303 32.06 6.41 2.08
C GLU A 303 30.85 5.47 2.09
N ILE A 304 29.92 5.71 3.02
CA ILE A 304 28.63 5.04 3.08
C ILE A 304 27.56 6.06 2.71
N SER A 305 26.74 5.74 1.71
CA SER A 305 25.59 6.54 1.28
C SER A 305 24.29 5.83 1.58
N TRP A 306 23.32 6.56 2.12
CA TRP A 306 22.01 6.03 2.44
C TRP A 306 20.90 7.05 2.19
N HIS A 307 19.68 6.52 2.17
CA HIS A 307 18.46 7.23 1.89
C HIS A 307 17.43 6.95 2.97
N VAL A 308 16.69 7.97 3.38
CA VAL A 308 15.54 7.85 4.29
C VAL A 308 14.29 8.31 3.54
N GLY A 309 13.25 7.47 3.56
CA GLY A 309 11.98 7.70 2.86
C GLY A 309 10.77 7.26 3.68
N GLY A 310 9.56 7.48 3.17
CA GLY A 310 8.29 7.12 3.83
C GLY A 310 7.91 7.94 5.09
N GLY A 311 8.76 8.88 5.50
CA GLY A 311 8.49 9.88 6.54
C GLY A 311 7.84 11.16 6.00
N PHE A 312 7.33 11.98 6.91
CA PHE A 312 6.95 13.38 6.72
C PHE A 312 8.13 14.32 7.02
N HIS A 313 8.90 14.01 8.06
CA HIS A 313 10.05 14.76 8.54
C HIS A 313 11.14 13.79 9.05
N ILE A 314 12.40 14.10 8.78
CA ILE A 314 13.53 13.31 9.28
C ILE A 314 14.16 14.08 10.41
N ASP A 315 13.98 13.61 11.64
CA ASP A 315 14.48 14.30 12.82
C ASP A 315 16.01 14.19 12.90
N GLU A 316 16.52 12.95 12.82
CA GLU A 316 17.95 12.64 12.95
C GLU A 316 18.29 11.36 12.18
N THR A 317 19.52 11.26 11.67
CA THR A 317 20.07 10.01 11.13
C THR A 317 21.49 9.79 11.58
N PHE A 318 21.84 8.53 11.82
CA PHE A 318 23.12 8.12 12.38
C PHE A 318 23.71 6.94 11.62
N LEU A 319 25.02 6.96 11.44
CA LEU A 319 25.78 5.81 10.99
C LEU A 319 26.44 5.13 12.21
N GLN A 320 26.11 3.85 12.43
CA GLN A 320 26.81 3.00 13.37
C GLN A 320 27.74 2.05 12.61
N TRP A 321 28.97 1.87 13.09
CA TRP A 321 29.93 0.96 12.48
C TRP A 321 30.81 0.23 13.52
N SER A 322 31.38 -0.91 13.14
CA SER A 322 32.29 -1.70 13.99
C SER A 322 33.21 -2.61 13.18
N THR A 323 34.45 -2.80 13.66
CA THR A 323 35.40 -3.79 13.13
C THR A 323 35.51 -5.07 13.96
N LEU A 324 34.94 -5.06 15.17
CA LEU A 324 35.00 -6.18 16.13
C LEU A 324 33.67 -6.95 16.22
N GLY A 325 32.67 -6.52 15.48
CA GLY A 325 31.35 -7.15 15.51
C GLY A 325 30.48 -6.80 16.72
N ARG A 326 30.89 -5.81 17.53
CA ARG A 326 30.08 -5.14 18.56
C ARG A 326 30.11 -3.63 18.31
N PRO A 327 29.00 -2.90 18.42
CA PRO A 327 28.97 -1.48 18.08
C PRO A 327 30.00 -0.71 18.90
N THR A 328 30.92 -0.01 18.23
CA THR A 328 31.77 1.02 18.82
C THR A 328 31.20 2.35 18.37
N HIS A 329 30.49 3.04 19.25
CA HIS A 329 29.82 4.30 18.93
C HIS A 329 30.83 5.38 18.52
N ALA A 330 30.71 5.85 17.28
CA ALA A 330 31.14 7.17 16.86
C ALA A 330 30.28 7.52 15.62
N GLY A 331 29.17 8.22 15.84
CA GLY A 331 28.28 8.67 14.76
C GLY A 331 28.24 10.19 14.74
N ALA A 332 28.68 10.77 13.61
CA ALA A 332 28.43 12.16 13.28
C ALA A 332 26.91 12.37 13.13
N THR A 333 26.38 13.45 13.72
CA THR A 333 24.98 13.84 13.54
C THR A 333 24.84 14.63 12.25
N ALA A 334 24.20 14.06 11.23
CA ALA A 334 23.65 14.86 10.15
C ALA A 334 22.22 15.26 10.55
N ARG A 335 22.05 16.51 11.02
CA ARG A 335 20.72 17.11 11.21
C ARG A 335 20.31 17.80 9.91
N LEU A 336 19.15 17.48 9.38
CA LEU A 336 18.47 18.33 8.40
C LEU A 336 17.31 19.00 9.13
N SER A 337 17.36 20.32 9.27
CA SER A 337 16.37 21.12 10.01
C SER A 337 15.42 21.88 9.10
N GLU A 338 15.22 21.45 7.85
CA GLU A 338 14.37 22.17 6.90
C GLU A 338 13.37 21.24 6.22
N ASP A 339 12.13 21.72 6.10
CA ASP A 339 11.02 21.08 5.41
C ASP A 339 11.42 20.77 3.96
N VAL A 340 11.87 19.54 3.71
CA VAL A 340 12.18 19.08 2.37
C VAL A 340 10.84 18.95 1.64
N ALA A 341 10.51 19.97 0.85
CA ALA A 341 9.48 19.88 -0.16
C ALA A 341 9.82 18.69 -1.07
N PHE A 342 9.02 17.62 -0.99
CA PHE A 342 9.18 16.46 -1.84
C PHE A 342 8.85 16.85 -3.29
N THR A 343 9.86 17.22 -4.07
CA THR A 343 9.71 17.61 -5.48
C THR A 343 10.11 16.43 -6.37
N PHE A 344 9.12 15.76 -6.96
CA PHE A 344 9.35 14.83 -8.07
C PHE A 344 9.44 15.61 -9.40
N ASP A 345 10.37 16.57 -9.45
CA ASP A 345 10.72 17.36 -10.63
C ASP A 345 12.13 16.95 -11.12
N GLY A 346 12.38 15.64 -11.16
CA GLY A 346 13.74 15.09 -11.31
C GLY A 346 14.61 15.17 -10.04
N GLY A 347 14.02 15.54 -8.88
CA GLY A 347 14.62 15.53 -7.54
C GLY A 347 14.41 14.21 -6.78
N SER A 348 15.25 13.94 -5.77
CA SER A 348 15.39 12.61 -5.16
C SER A 348 14.12 12.11 -4.45
N LYS A 349 13.73 10.85 -4.70
CA LYS A 349 12.55 10.16 -4.10
C LYS A 349 12.64 9.99 -2.57
N TRP A 350 13.72 10.46 -1.97
CA TRP A 350 14.19 10.25 -0.61
C TRP A 350 15.12 11.40 -0.21
N SER A 351 15.37 11.56 1.08
CA SER A 351 16.48 12.39 1.55
C SER A 351 17.77 11.57 1.54
N SER A 352 18.85 12.14 1.00
CA SER A 352 20.13 11.44 0.79
C SER A 352 21.18 11.91 1.77
N PHE A 353 21.95 10.98 2.31
CA PHE A 353 23.01 11.22 3.28
C PHE A 353 24.25 10.42 2.90
N ARG A 354 25.42 10.92 3.30
CA ARG A 354 26.69 10.21 3.13
C ARG A 354 27.63 10.55 4.28
N GLU A 355 28.45 9.59 4.68
CA GLU A 355 29.46 9.76 5.73
C GLU A 355 30.70 8.90 5.43
N ASN A 356 31.89 9.39 5.81
CA ASN A 356 33.14 8.66 5.66
C ASN A 356 33.51 7.94 6.97
N VAL A 357 33.83 6.65 6.87
CA VAL A 357 34.40 5.85 7.96
C VAL A 357 35.89 5.64 7.71
N TYR A 358 36.71 6.08 8.65
CA TYR A 358 38.17 6.00 8.59
C TYR A 358 38.67 4.73 9.28
N LEU A 359 39.30 3.84 8.51
CA LEU A 359 39.81 2.55 9.01
C LEU A 359 41.31 2.62 9.30
N TYR A 360 41.68 2.89 10.55
CA TYR A 360 43.08 2.88 10.98
C TYR A 360 43.65 1.45 11.01
N GLY A 361 44.67 1.17 10.18
CA GLY A 361 45.62 0.06 10.36
C GLY A 361 45.05 -1.38 10.37
N LYS A 362 43.84 -1.60 9.86
CA LYS A 362 43.08 -2.87 10.01
C LYS A 362 42.82 -3.57 8.67
N GLN A 363 43.89 -3.86 7.93
CA GLN A 363 43.81 -4.73 6.75
C GLN A 363 43.22 -6.11 7.10
N GLY A 364 42.21 -6.54 6.35
CA GLY A 364 41.57 -7.87 6.50
C GLY A 364 40.48 -7.98 7.56
N GLN A 365 40.18 -6.94 8.35
CA GLN A 365 39.05 -6.98 9.29
C GLN A 365 37.73 -6.64 8.60
N ALA A 366 36.67 -7.40 8.90
CA ALA A 366 35.34 -7.08 8.41
C ALA A 366 34.79 -5.85 9.12
N LEU A 367 34.33 -4.86 8.34
CA LEU A 367 33.58 -3.71 8.82
C LEU A 367 32.09 -4.05 8.78
N TYR A 368 31.38 -3.79 9.86
CA TYR A 368 29.93 -3.91 9.96
C TYR A 368 29.35 -2.51 10.05
N VAL A 369 28.36 -2.19 9.23
CA VAL A 369 27.69 -0.88 9.22
C VAL A 369 26.18 -1.05 9.32
N ARG A 370 25.53 -0.14 10.05
CA ARG A 370 24.07 -0.01 10.15
C ARG A 370 23.73 1.48 10.21
N VAL A 371 22.63 1.86 9.58
CA VAL A 371 22.09 3.22 9.67
C VAL A 371 20.87 3.21 10.57
N LEU A 372 20.70 4.29 11.34
CA LEU A 372 19.52 4.55 12.16
C LEU A 372 18.91 5.89 11.73
N ALA A 373 17.61 6.02 11.91
CA ALA A 373 16.92 7.28 11.75
C ALA A 373 15.77 7.42 12.75
N LYS A 374 15.59 8.64 13.26
CA LYS A 374 14.37 9.11 13.91
C LYS A 374 13.56 9.87 12.88
N VAL A 375 12.32 9.46 12.70
CA VAL A 375 11.45 9.96 11.63
C VAL A 375 10.10 10.34 12.24
N ASP A 376 9.66 11.56 11.96
CA ASP A 376 8.41 12.20 12.37
C ASP A 376 8.19 12.39 13.89
N PHE A 377 9.18 12.11 14.73
CA PHE A 377 9.01 12.20 16.18
C PHE A 377 8.98 13.66 16.65
N ALA A 378 9.76 14.57 16.07
CA ALA A 378 9.63 16.01 16.34
C ALA A 378 8.36 16.58 15.68
N PHE A 379 7.98 16.05 14.52
CA PHE A 379 6.73 16.41 13.85
C PHE A 379 5.51 16.12 14.72
N SER A 380 5.53 15.07 15.56
CA SER A 380 4.47 14.80 16.54
C SER A 380 4.15 15.99 17.46
N LYS A 381 5.14 16.85 17.76
CA LYS A 381 4.97 18.04 18.60
C LYS A 381 4.16 19.14 17.91
N SER A 382 4.02 19.07 16.59
CA SER A 382 3.19 20.00 15.81
C SER A 382 1.71 19.65 15.84
N ILE A 383 1.34 18.47 16.36
CA ILE A 383 -0.04 17.94 16.37
C ILE A 383 -0.94 18.65 17.40
N GLY A 384 -0.41 19.63 18.14
CA GLY A 384 -1.20 20.37 19.13
C GLY A 384 -1.54 19.51 20.35
N SER A 385 -2.66 19.83 21.02
CA SER A 385 -3.12 19.12 22.22
C SER A 385 -3.89 17.83 21.92
N ASP A 386 -4.26 17.60 20.66
CA ASP A 386 -5.13 16.47 20.31
C ASP A 386 -4.32 15.18 20.26
N VAL A 387 -4.83 14.14 20.92
CA VAL A 387 -4.20 12.82 20.94
C VAL A 387 -4.52 12.12 19.62
N PRO A 388 -3.52 11.75 18.80
CA PRO A 388 -3.77 11.06 17.54
C PRO A 388 -4.52 9.74 17.76
N GLN A 389 -5.38 9.39 16.82
CA GLN A 389 -6.24 8.21 16.89
C GLN A 389 -5.93 7.20 15.79
N SER A 390 -5.39 7.64 14.66
CA SER A 390 -5.05 6.72 13.59
C SER A 390 -3.84 5.84 13.91
N HIS A 391 -3.80 4.68 13.27
CA HIS A 391 -2.59 3.85 13.25
C HIS A 391 -1.45 4.51 12.46
N LEU A 392 -1.74 5.29 11.42
CA LEU A 392 -0.73 5.96 10.62
C LEU A 392 0.08 6.97 11.45
N ALA A 393 -0.61 7.76 12.29
CA ALA A 393 0.02 8.72 13.18
C ALA A 393 0.70 8.04 14.37
N ASN A 394 -0.03 7.22 15.13
CA ASN A 394 0.50 6.70 16.39
C ASN A 394 1.75 5.83 16.21
N VAL A 395 1.91 5.10 15.10
CA VAL A 395 3.14 4.32 14.89
C VAL A 395 4.39 5.17 14.72
N ARG A 396 4.22 6.44 14.35
CA ARG A 396 5.29 7.41 14.12
C ARG A 396 5.58 8.24 15.37
N PHE A 397 4.57 8.42 16.23
CA PHE A 397 4.61 9.40 17.32
C PHE A 397 4.63 8.77 18.72
N ASN A 398 4.22 7.50 18.83
CA ASN A 398 4.01 6.84 20.11
C ASN A 398 4.63 5.44 20.10
N SER A 399 5.82 5.31 20.69
CA SER A 399 6.54 4.03 20.80
C SER A 399 5.84 2.98 21.66
N ALA A 400 4.87 3.39 22.49
CA ALA A 400 4.02 2.48 23.26
C ALA A 400 2.78 2.01 22.48
N TRP A 401 2.52 2.55 21.27
CA TRP A 401 1.37 2.15 20.47
C TRP A 401 1.54 0.73 19.95
N GLU A 402 0.65 -0.17 20.35
CA GLU A 402 0.69 -1.55 19.88
C GLU A 402 -0.72 -2.15 19.80
N HIS A 403 -1.08 -2.65 18.62
CA HIS A 403 -2.33 -3.37 18.41
C HIS A 403 -2.11 -4.60 17.52
N SER A 404 -2.98 -5.60 17.70
CA SER A 404 -3.00 -6.80 16.88
C SER A 404 -4.44 -7.20 16.55
N ASN A 405 -4.61 -7.79 15.36
CA ASN A 405 -5.86 -8.34 14.88
C ASN A 405 -5.55 -9.55 14.01
N GLY A 406 -5.79 -10.75 14.55
CA GLY A 406 -5.40 -12.00 13.90
C GLY A 406 -3.88 -12.02 13.63
N ALA A 407 -3.51 -12.13 12.35
CA ALA A 407 -2.13 -12.11 11.91
C ALA A 407 -1.54 -10.70 11.81
N SER A 408 -2.36 -9.66 11.66
CA SER A 408 -1.89 -8.28 11.47
C SER A 408 -1.48 -7.65 12.79
N ARG A 409 -0.34 -6.93 12.78
CA ARG A 409 0.17 -6.18 13.94
C ARG A 409 0.64 -4.81 13.53
N VAL A 410 0.40 -3.84 14.40
CA VAL A 410 0.90 -2.48 14.28
C VAL A 410 1.64 -2.12 15.57
N LYS A 411 2.84 -1.56 15.44
CA LYS A 411 3.69 -1.18 16.57
C LYS A 411 4.38 0.15 16.26
N GLY A 412 4.35 1.07 17.22
CA GLY A 412 5.10 2.31 17.13
C GLY A 412 6.58 2.11 17.37
N VAL A 413 7.39 2.84 16.61
CA VAL A 413 8.84 2.73 16.64
C VAL A 413 9.43 4.14 16.58
N GLU A 414 10.20 4.53 17.59
CA GLU A 414 10.87 5.83 17.62
C GLU A 414 12.09 5.87 16.67
N GLU A 415 12.83 4.76 16.59
CA GLU A 415 14.05 4.63 15.81
C GLU A 415 13.94 3.48 14.81
N ILE A 416 14.06 3.79 13.52
CA ILE A 416 14.14 2.76 12.47
C ILE A 416 15.58 2.48 12.11
N THR A 417 15.86 1.24 11.68
CA THR A 417 17.20 0.80 11.33
C THR A 417 17.27 0.20 9.92
N SER A 418 18.39 0.39 9.24
CA SER A 418 18.73 -0.41 8.06
C SER A 418 19.08 -1.85 8.48
N PRO A 419 19.13 -2.80 7.53
CA PRO A 419 19.89 -4.03 7.76
C PRO A 419 21.35 -3.72 8.12
N THR A 420 22.00 -4.65 8.81
CA THR A 420 23.44 -4.61 9.02
C THR A 420 24.15 -5.08 7.76
N TYR A 421 25.15 -4.33 7.29
CA TYR A 421 25.96 -4.72 6.13
C TYR A 421 27.38 -5.08 6.58
N ARG A 422 27.86 -6.24 6.13
CA ARG A 422 29.25 -6.67 6.30
C ARG A 422 30.04 -6.30 5.07
N VAL A 423 31.05 -5.46 5.26
CA VAL A 423 32.02 -4.98 4.27
C VAL A 423 33.33 -5.71 4.50
N VAL A 424 33.84 -6.38 3.46
CA VAL A 424 35.11 -7.11 3.52
C VAL A 424 36.15 -6.37 2.70
N TRP A 425 37.29 -6.08 3.34
CA TRP A 425 38.41 -5.42 2.71
C TRP A 425 39.59 -6.38 2.51
N SER A 426 39.99 -6.59 1.27
CA SER A 426 41.11 -7.47 0.87
C SER A 426 42.39 -6.72 0.48
N GLY A 427 42.57 -5.47 0.89
CA GLY A 427 43.80 -4.70 0.63
C GLY A 427 43.85 -3.96 -0.72
N GLY A 428 42.71 -3.76 -1.37
CA GLY A 428 42.53 -2.97 -2.59
C GLY A 428 41.09 -3.05 -3.12
N SER A 429 40.68 -2.14 -4.01
CA SER A 429 39.40 -2.25 -4.71
C SER A 429 39.36 -3.50 -5.61
N PRO A 430 38.23 -4.21 -5.73
CA PRO A 430 36.90 -3.85 -5.19
C PRO A 430 36.65 -4.41 -3.78
N PHE A 431 35.93 -3.63 -2.98
CA PHE A 431 35.32 -4.11 -1.74
C PHE A 431 34.07 -4.92 -2.08
N SER A 432 33.82 -5.99 -1.33
CA SER A 432 32.52 -6.67 -1.37
C SER A 432 31.75 -6.34 -0.10
N TRP A 433 30.47 -6.03 -0.24
CA TRP A 433 29.56 -5.87 0.87
C TRP A 433 28.30 -6.68 0.64
N SER A 434 27.72 -7.14 1.74
CA SER A 434 26.49 -7.94 1.72
C SER A 434 25.73 -7.71 3.02
N GLU A 435 24.41 -7.86 2.96
CA GLU A 435 23.58 -7.88 4.16
C GLU A 435 24.01 -9.06 5.07
N ASP A 436 24.33 -8.76 6.32
CA ASP A 436 24.65 -9.75 7.33
C ASP A 436 23.43 -10.05 8.20
N LYS A 437 22.73 -11.12 7.84
CA LYS A 437 21.52 -11.60 8.55
C LYS A 437 21.83 -12.26 9.89
N SER A 438 23.10 -12.51 10.22
CA SER A 438 23.50 -13.16 11.46
C SER A 438 23.72 -12.20 12.63
N LYS A 439 23.80 -10.88 12.33
CA LYS A 439 24.09 -9.85 13.33
C LYS A 439 22.89 -8.97 13.62
N ALA A 440 22.16 -9.35 14.67
CA ALA A 440 21.31 -8.42 15.39
C ALA A 440 22.22 -7.45 16.15
N TRP A 441 22.28 -6.20 15.70
CA TRP A 441 22.69 -5.11 16.59
C TRP A 441 21.49 -4.82 17.48
N GLY A 442 21.74 -4.48 18.75
CA GLY A 442 20.70 -4.16 19.73
C GLY A 442 19.53 -3.45 19.05
N ASP A 443 18.34 -4.04 19.26
CA ASP A 443 17.01 -3.78 18.68
C ASP A 443 16.42 -4.89 17.78
N ASP A 444 17.22 -5.84 17.27
CA ASP A 444 16.70 -7.01 16.52
C ASP A 444 16.53 -8.31 17.35
N ALA A 445 16.83 -8.30 18.66
CA ALA A 445 16.91 -9.51 19.48
C ALA A 445 15.87 -9.66 20.62
N ASP A 446 15.12 -8.63 21.00
CA ASP A 446 14.25 -8.68 22.21
C ASP A 446 12.74 -8.73 21.91
N LEU A 447 12.35 -9.32 20.76
CA LEU A 447 10.96 -9.73 20.51
C LEU A 447 10.83 -11.26 20.40
N VAL A 448 11.40 -11.98 21.38
CA VAL A 448 10.83 -13.26 21.85
C VAL A 448 10.91 -13.25 23.37
N ALA A 449 9.74 -13.28 24.01
CA ALA A 449 9.61 -13.42 25.44
C ALA A 449 10.46 -14.58 25.98
N SER A 450 11.27 -14.30 27.01
CA SER A 450 11.47 -15.23 28.12
C SER A 450 12.03 -14.47 29.33
N SER A 451 11.15 -13.80 30.06
CA SER A 451 11.26 -13.88 31.51
C SER A 451 10.53 -15.15 31.94
N LEU A 452 11.14 -15.85 32.91
CA LEU A 452 10.75 -17.11 33.56
C LEU A 452 11.33 -18.40 32.96
N GLY A 453 12.51 -18.76 33.49
CA GLY A 453 12.65 -20.00 34.29
C GLY A 453 12.62 -21.35 33.57
N GLU A 454 13.79 -21.95 33.47
CA GLU A 454 14.11 -23.40 33.54
C GLU A 454 13.26 -24.43 32.74
N GLY A 455 13.97 -25.21 31.91
CA GLY A 455 13.74 -26.66 31.86
C GLY A 455 13.29 -27.27 30.53
N ASN A 456 14.26 -27.97 29.92
CA ASN A 456 14.13 -29.15 29.05
C ASN A 456 13.72 -28.99 27.58
N GLY A 457 14.56 -29.62 26.74
CA GLY A 457 14.64 -29.44 25.30
C GLY A 457 13.52 -30.07 24.49
N PHE A 458 13.43 -29.62 23.23
CA PHE A 458 12.82 -30.35 22.13
C PHE A 458 13.49 -29.96 20.79
N GLU A 459 13.45 -30.91 19.86
CA GLU A 459 14.22 -31.02 18.62
C GLU A 459 13.96 -29.93 17.57
N ARG A 460 14.97 -29.68 16.74
CA ARG A 460 14.90 -28.89 15.50
C ARG A 460 13.95 -29.55 14.50
N VAL A 461 12.86 -28.87 14.15
CA VAL A 461 12.07 -29.18 12.96
C VAL A 461 12.45 -28.22 11.83
N SER A 462 12.82 -28.80 10.69
CA SER A 462 13.16 -28.12 9.45
C SER A 462 11.95 -27.42 8.80
N THR A 463 12.16 -26.21 8.30
CA THR A 463 11.21 -25.44 7.49
C THR A 463 11.07 -25.99 6.06
N PRO A 464 9.87 -26.08 5.47
CA PRO A 464 9.70 -26.15 4.02
C PRO A 464 9.42 -24.76 3.41
N ARG A 465 9.83 -24.63 2.14
CA ARG A 465 9.65 -23.46 1.28
C ARG A 465 8.25 -23.40 0.65
N LEU A 466 7.77 -22.16 0.47
CA LEU A 466 6.84 -21.63 -0.55
C LEU A 466 5.45 -22.28 -0.78
N GLY A 467 4.43 -21.42 -0.81
CA GLY A 467 3.16 -21.65 -1.51
C GLY A 467 2.51 -20.30 -1.86
N LEU A 468 2.46 -20.00 -3.16
CA LEU A 468 1.67 -18.90 -3.75
C LEU A 468 0.20 -19.35 -3.72
N VAL A 469 -0.67 -18.63 -3.01
CA VAL A 469 -2.12 -18.87 -3.03
C VAL A 469 -2.75 -17.85 -3.97
N ILE A 470 -3.20 -18.31 -5.13
CA ILE A 470 -4.09 -17.56 -6.02
C ILE A 470 -5.52 -18.00 -5.66
N PHE A 471 -6.33 -17.09 -5.14
CA PHE A 471 -7.77 -17.30 -5.04
C PHE A 471 -8.40 -17.05 -6.41
N CYS A 472 -8.79 -18.11 -7.11
CA CYS A 472 -9.78 -18.03 -8.16
C CYS A 472 -11.17 -18.22 -7.52
N PHE A 473 -12.01 -17.19 -7.56
CA PHE A 473 -13.45 -17.37 -7.37
C PHE A 473 -13.98 -18.15 -8.57
N LEU A 474 -14.44 -19.38 -8.33
CA LEU A 474 -15.22 -20.17 -9.27
C LEU A 474 -16.67 -20.13 -8.81
N LEU A 475 -17.51 -19.47 -9.61
CA LEU A 475 -18.97 -19.62 -9.59
C LEU A 475 -19.30 -21.09 -9.83
N VAL A 476 -19.89 -21.74 -8.83
CA VAL A 476 -20.41 -23.11 -8.95
C VAL A 476 -21.78 -23.04 -9.63
N MET A 477 -21.84 -23.44 -10.90
CA MET A 477 -23.08 -23.86 -11.55
C MET A 477 -22.84 -25.26 -12.14
N GLY A 478 -23.52 -26.26 -11.57
CA GLY A 478 -23.65 -27.60 -12.16
C GLY A 478 -22.44 -28.53 -11.98
N GLY A 479 -22.71 -29.75 -11.51
CA GLY A 479 -21.68 -30.71 -11.10
C GLY A 479 -20.95 -31.43 -12.24
N VAL A 480 -19.71 -31.82 -11.94
CA VAL A 480 -19.04 -33.13 -12.11
C VAL A 480 -17.55 -32.85 -11.87
N SER A 481 -17.01 -33.37 -10.77
CA SER A 481 -15.57 -33.30 -10.44
C SER A 481 -14.81 -34.40 -11.19
N LEU A 482 -13.83 -34.01 -12.03
CA LEU A 482 -12.75 -34.90 -12.47
C LEU A 482 -11.41 -34.22 -12.15
N CYS A 483 -10.69 -34.74 -11.15
CA CYS A 483 -9.34 -34.30 -10.82
C CYS A 483 -8.31 -34.96 -11.75
N PHE A 484 -7.55 -34.17 -12.51
CA PHE A 484 -6.28 -34.62 -13.10
C PHE A 484 -5.10 -34.01 -12.32
N ASN A 485 -4.28 -34.85 -11.71
CA ASN A 485 -3.01 -34.46 -11.09
C ASN A 485 -1.93 -34.34 -12.18
N ILE A 486 -1.40 -33.14 -12.41
CA ILE A 486 -0.18 -32.94 -13.19
C ILE A 486 0.99 -32.72 -12.21
N VAL A 487 1.79 -33.77 -12.00
CA VAL A 487 3.05 -33.69 -11.24
C VAL A 487 4.18 -33.26 -12.19
N ARG A 488 4.69 -32.03 -12.02
CA ARG A 488 5.92 -31.57 -12.66
C ARG A 488 7.13 -32.13 -11.90
N LYS A 489 7.83 -33.13 -12.47
CA LYS A 489 9.14 -33.61 -11.98
C LYS A 489 10.23 -32.57 -12.28
N THR A 490 10.81 -31.95 -11.24
CA THR A 490 12.08 -31.22 -11.35
C THR A 490 13.26 -32.19 -11.20
N LYS A 491 14.03 -32.45 -12.27
CA LYS A 491 15.29 -33.21 -12.23
C LYS A 491 16.44 -32.29 -11.79
N ARG A 492 17.18 -32.70 -10.74
CA ARG A 492 18.55 -32.26 -10.46
C ARG A 492 19.51 -33.05 -11.34
N GLY A 493 20.50 -32.37 -11.92
CA GLY A 493 21.58 -33.00 -12.69
C GLY A 493 22.77 -33.41 -11.83
N THR A 494 23.43 -34.49 -12.25
CA THR A 494 24.90 -34.70 -12.25
C THR A 494 25.21 -35.82 -13.26
N PRO A 495 26.41 -35.85 -13.87
CA PRO A 495 26.62 -36.48 -15.16
C PRO A 495 27.23 -37.90 -15.05
N SER A 496 26.84 -38.79 -15.95
CA SER A 496 27.74 -39.84 -16.45
C SER A 496 27.31 -40.32 -17.84
N ALA A 497 28.31 -40.80 -18.58
CA ALA A 497 28.34 -41.05 -20.01
C ALA A 497 27.57 -42.30 -20.51
N ALA A 498 27.55 -42.39 -21.84
CA ALA A 498 27.43 -43.56 -22.73
C ALA A 498 26.10 -43.73 -23.52
N GLU A 499 26.24 -43.45 -24.82
CA GLU A 499 25.88 -44.25 -26.00
C GLU A 499 24.42 -44.65 -26.36
N GLU A 500 24.15 -44.38 -27.66
CA GLU A 500 23.38 -45.14 -28.66
C GLU A 500 21.84 -44.97 -28.88
N SER A 501 21.56 -44.43 -30.07
CA SER A 501 20.54 -44.76 -31.11
C SER A 501 19.14 -45.28 -30.75
N HIS A 502 18.10 -44.61 -31.26
CA HIS A 502 17.34 -45.02 -32.46
C HIS A 502 16.09 -44.16 -32.72
N ASP A 503 15.74 -44.06 -34.00
CA ASP A 503 14.56 -43.46 -34.64
C ASP A 503 13.19 -43.92 -34.09
N GLY A 504 12.14 -43.13 -34.37
CA GLY A 504 10.77 -43.64 -34.43
C GLY A 504 9.67 -42.59 -34.34
N ALA A 505 9.04 -42.30 -35.47
CA ALA A 505 7.85 -41.47 -35.64
C ALA A 505 6.59 -42.00 -34.92
N GLY A 506 5.62 -41.11 -34.70
CA GLY A 506 4.26 -41.46 -34.26
C GLY A 506 3.34 -40.24 -34.17
N GLU A 507 2.64 -39.95 -35.27
CA GLU A 507 1.47 -39.05 -35.38
C GLU A 507 0.16 -39.71 -34.87
N GLU A 508 -0.90 -38.89 -34.80
CA GLU A 508 -2.35 -39.18 -34.66
C GLU A 508 -2.91 -39.43 -33.25
N LEU A 509 -4.06 -38.91 -32.78
CA LEU A 509 -5.26 -38.21 -33.32
C LEU A 509 -5.83 -37.29 -32.20
N LEU A 510 -6.17 -36.01 -32.45
CA LEU A 510 -7.51 -35.45 -32.75
C LEU A 510 -8.66 -35.83 -31.79
N GLU A 511 -9.17 -34.83 -31.05
CA GLU A 511 -10.62 -34.56 -31.05
C GLU A 511 -10.93 -33.07 -30.79
N LYS A 512 -11.97 -32.60 -31.49
CA LYS A 512 -12.38 -31.21 -31.74
C LYS A 512 -13.38 -30.73 -30.68
N ALA A 513 -13.28 -29.48 -30.25
CA ALA A 513 -14.42 -28.72 -29.74
C ALA A 513 -14.51 -27.39 -30.48
N SER A 514 -15.62 -27.22 -31.21
CA SER A 514 -15.96 -26.07 -32.04
C SER A 514 -16.45 -24.90 -31.18
N ILE A 515 -15.84 -23.73 -31.34
CA ILE A 515 -16.32 -22.45 -30.78
C ILE A 515 -17.34 -21.88 -31.78
N ARG A 516 -18.60 -21.75 -31.36
CA ARG A 516 -19.62 -20.97 -32.09
C ARG A 516 -19.42 -19.49 -31.78
N GLN A 517 -19.11 -18.72 -32.82
CA GLN A 517 -19.22 -17.26 -32.82
C GLN A 517 -20.70 -16.86 -32.75
N PHE A 518 -21.05 -16.00 -31.79
CA PHE A 518 -22.32 -15.28 -31.80
C PHE A 518 -22.13 -13.97 -32.59
N HIS A 519 -22.83 -13.85 -33.71
CA HIS A 519 -22.92 -12.61 -34.48
C HIS A 519 -23.89 -11.62 -33.83
N ARG A 520 -23.48 -10.34 -33.83
CA ARG A 520 -24.34 -9.15 -33.69
C ARG A 520 -25.55 -9.28 -34.63
N ARG A 521 -26.74 -9.01 -34.11
CA ARG A 521 -27.91 -8.69 -34.95
C ARG A 521 -27.91 -7.19 -35.21
N ASP A 522 -27.61 -6.83 -36.44
CA ASP A 522 -27.98 -5.53 -37.00
C ASP A 522 -29.49 -5.53 -37.29
N VAL A 523 -30.13 -4.40 -36.99
CA VAL A 523 -31.54 -4.11 -37.30
C VAL A 523 -31.57 -3.48 -38.69
N GLU A 524 -32.12 -4.19 -39.68
CA GLU A 524 -32.47 -3.61 -40.99
C GLU A 524 -33.94 -3.21 -40.99
N GLU A 525 -34.19 -1.91 -41.24
CA GLU A 525 -35.47 -1.35 -41.63
C GLU A 525 -35.80 -1.77 -43.08
N GLY A 526 -36.89 -2.52 -43.25
CA GLY A 526 -37.47 -2.81 -44.56
C GLY A 526 -38.49 -1.74 -44.97
N GLN A 527 -38.17 -1.00 -46.03
CA GLN A 527 -39.15 -0.24 -46.83
C GLN A 527 -40.08 -1.20 -47.59
N ALA A 528 -41.38 -0.88 -47.64
CA ALA A 528 -42.24 -1.24 -48.77
C ALA A 528 -43.34 -0.19 -48.99
N SER A 529 -43.39 0.23 -50.25
CA SER A 529 -44.20 1.25 -50.91
C SER A 529 -45.70 0.95 -51.04
N SER A 530 -46.53 1.99 -51.16
CA SER A 530 -47.33 2.37 -52.37
C SER A 530 -48.65 3.04 -52.01
N GLY A 531 -48.94 4.20 -52.60
CA GLY A 531 -50.22 4.93 -52.48
C GLY A 531 -50.04 6.44 -52.61
#